data_AF-A0A961AI78-F1
#
_entry.id   AF-A0A961AI78-F1
#
_cell.length_a   1.000
_cell.length_b   1.000
_cell.length_c   1.000
_cell.angle_alpha   90.00
_cell.angle_beta   90.00
_cell.angle_gamma   90.00
#
_symmetry.space_group_name_H-M   'P 1'
#
loop_
_entity.id
_entity.type
_entity.pdbx_description
1 polymer ?
#
loop_
_entity_poly.entity_id
_entity_poly.type
_entity_poly.pdbx_seq_one_letter_code
_entity_poly.pdbx_strand_id
1 'polypeptide(L)'
;GTIFALFAGVYHWFPKMTGRYMNETLGRWHFWPSLIGMNLVFAPMFIQGMAGFHRRWYDGGKYFEQVSADWLWLNEVMTIGATLLMLAQVPFIWNVFSSIKGGKLTNSDNPWDATTMEWATPTPPPHGNFTFEPIARRMPYEYSVPGAAADFTPQWAEETRAPVQETAKAADSTPAQA
;
A
#
# COMPACT_ATOMS: atom_id res chain seq x y z
N GLY A 1 3.11 -0.19 -10.33
CA GLY A 1 2.37 0.45 -9.23
C GLY A 1 1.19 -0.37 -8.78
N THR A 2 0.23 -0.64 -9.67
CA THR A 2 -1.08 -1.20 -9.33
C THR A 2 -1.03 -2.51 -8.54
N ILE A 3 -0.19 -3.47 -8.91
CA ILE A 3 -0.17 -4.78 -8.23
C ILE A 3 0.32 -4.71 -6.78
N PHE A 4 1.32 -3.87 -6.50
CA PHE A 4 1.77 -3.62 -5.12
C PHE A 4 0.70 -2.90 -4.30
N ALA A 5 -0.05 -1.97 -4.92
CA ALA A 5 -1.18 -1.33 -4.27
C ALA A 5 -2.30 -2.34 -3.95
N LEU A 6 -2.58 -3.28 -4.87
CA LEU A 6 -3.53 -4.37 -4.62
C LEU A 6 -3.08 -5.27 -3.46
N PHE A 7 -1.80 -5.68 -3.43
CA PHE A 7 -1.27 -6.46 -2.31
C PHE A 7 -1.36 -5.68 -0.99
N ALA A 8 -0.96 -4.40 -0.98
CA ALA A 8 -1.08 -3.54 0.19
C ALA A 8 -2.54 -3.45 0.67
N GLY A 9 -3.48 -3.29 -0.25
CA GLY A 9 -4.92 -3.31 0.06
C GLY A 9 -5.37 -4.64 0.68
N VAL A 10 -4.93 -5.77 0.13
CA VAL A 10 -5.23 -7.09 0.72
C VAL A 10 -4.70 -7.14 2.14
N TYR A 11 -3.42 -6.85 2.40
CA TYR A 11 -2.86 -6.89 3.76
C TYR A 11 -3.56 -5.92 4.72
N HIS A 12 -3.96 -4.74 4.23
CA HIS A 12 -4.65 -3.72 5.02
C HIS A 12 -6.07 -4.15 5.39
N TRP A 13 -6.90 -4.57 4.44
CA TRP A 13 -8.30 -4.90 4.69
C TRP A 13 -8.55 -6.36 5.06
N PHE A 14 -7.55 -7.25 5.00
CA PHE A 14 -7.71 -8.65 5.39
C PHE A 14 -8.30 -8.85 6.80
N PRO A 15 -7.80 -8.21 7.88
CA PRO A 15 -8.42 -8.35 9.19
C PRO A 15 -9.84 -7.82 9.23
N LYS A 16 -10.17 -6.80 8.42
CA LYS A 16 -11.52 -6.26 8.35
C LYS A 16 -12.50 -7.23 7.73
N MET A 17 -12.09 -7.92 6.67
CA MET A 17 -12.94 -8.88 5.97
C MET A 17 -13.08 -10.20 6.71
N THR A 18 -12.03 -10.66 7.39
CA THR A 18 -11.97 -12.03 7.94
C THR A 18 -11.99 -12.09 9.47
N GLY A 19 -11.83 -10.96 10.15
CA GLY A 19 -11.64 -10.91 11.61
C GLY A 19 -10.32 -11.51 12.09
N ARG A 20 -9.35 -11.74 11.20
CA ARG A 20 -8.07 -12.39 11.53
C ARG A 20 -6.89 -11.66 10.91
N TYR A 21 -5.75 -11.69 11.57
CA TYR A 21 -4.51 -11.16 11.01
C TYR A 21 -3.84 -12.13 10.04
N MET A 22 -3.22 -11.57 9.00
CA MET A 22 -2.25 -12.29 8.17
C MET A 22 -0.94 -12.50 8.93
N ASN A 23 -0.20 -13.57 8.60
CA ASN A 23 1.12 -13.78 9.18
C ASN A 23 2.12 -12.76 8.60
N GLU A 24 2.72 -11.95 9.47
CA GLU A 24 3.64 -10.88 9.06
C GLU A 24 4.95 -11.43 8.47
N THR A 25 5.47 -12.53 9.03
CA THR A 25 6.69 -13.18 8.52
C THR A 25 6.49 -13.60 7.07
N LEU A 26 5.38 -14.29 6.76
CA LEU A 26 5.03 -14.66 5.39
C LEU A 26 4.80 -13.43 4.49
N GLY A 27 4.24 -12.36 5.04
CA GLY A 27 4.10 -11.08 4.34
C GLY A 27 5.44 -10.48 3.92
N ARG A 28 6.44 -10.51 4.80
CA ARG A 28 7.81 -10.07 4.50
C ARG A 28 8.48 -10.97 3.46
N TRP A 29 8.30 -12.30 3.56
CA TRP A 29 8.78 -13.27 2.55
C TRP A 29 8.11 -13.10 1.18
N HIS A 30 6.90 -12.56 1.12
CA HIS A 30 6.28 -12.17 -0.14
C HIS A 30 6.81 -10.83 -0.66
N PHE A 31 6.88 -9.81 0.21
CA PHE A 31 7.19 -8.44 -0.18
C PHE A 31 8.60 -8.28 -0.75
N TRP A 32 9.63 -8.76 -0.03
CA TRP A 32 11.02 -8.51 -0.42
C TRP A 32 11.41 -9.18 -1.75
N PRO A 33 11.13 -10.49 -1.97
CA PRO A 33 11.40 -11.12 -3.25
C PRO A 33 10.54 -10.53 -4.38
N SER A 34 9.30 -10.11 -4.10
CA SER A 34 8.47 -9.42 -5.10
C SER A 34 9.09 -8.09 -5.53
N LEU A 35 9.58 -7.29 -4.57
CA LEU A 35 10.23 -6.00 -4.87
C LEU A 35 11.53 -6.20 -5.65
N ILE A 36 12.37 -7.15 -5.22
CA ILE A 36 13.64 -7.45 -5.89
C ILE A 36 13.38 -8.01 -7.30
N GLY A 37 12.50 -9.00 -7.43
CA GLY A 37 12.16 -9.61 -8.71
C GLY A 37 11.57 -8.62 -9.70
N MET A 38 10.71 -7.69 -9.25
CA MET A 38 10.18 -6.59 -10.06
C MET A 38 11.31 -5.74 -10.63
N ASN A 39 12.27 -5.33 -9.79
CA ASN A 39 13.41 -4.54 -10.27
C ASN A 39 14.32 -5.35 -11.20
N LEU A 40 14.55 -6.64 -10.93
CA LEU A 40 15.34 -7.51 -11.82
C LEU A 40 14.70 -7.74 -13.19
N VAL A 41 13.37 -7.68 -13.29
CA VAL A 41 12.68 -7.75 -14.58
C VAL A 41 12.74 -6.41 -15.30
N PHE A 42 12.35 -5.33 -14.64
CA PHE A 42 12.11 -4.06 -15.33
C PHE A 42 13.35 -3.15 -15.42
N ALA A 43 14.28 -3.22 -14.48
CA ALA A 43 15.48 -2.37 -14.53
C ALA A 43 16.37 -2.68 -15.75
N PRO A 44 16.65 -3.96 -16.09
CA PRO A 44 17.40 -4.29 -17.31
C PRO A 44 16.71 -3.85 -18.59
N MET A 45 15.37 -3.79 -18.61
CA MET A 45 14.63 -3.34 -19.80
C MET A 45 14.92 -1.87 -20.15
N PHE A 46 15.28 -1.02 -19.18
CA PHE A 46 15.71 0.35 -19.51
C PHE A 46 17.01 0.35 -20.31
N ILE A 47 17.96 -0.51 -19.93
CA ILE A 47 19.26 -0.64 -20.62
C ILE A 47 19.04 -1.18 -22.04
N GLN A 48 18.29 -2.27 -22.18
CA GLN A 48 17.96 -2.83 -23.49
C GLN A 48 17.16 -1.85 -24.37
N GLY A 49 16.21 -1.12 -23.78
CA GLY A 49 15.44 -0.11 -24.49
C GLY A 49 16.34 1.00 -25.05
N MET A 50 17.31 1.48 -24.26
CA MET A 50 18.31 2.46 -24.72
C MET A 50 19.28 1.88 -25.75
N ALA A 51 19.57 0.58 -25.69
CA ALA A 51 20.37 -0.14 -26.68
C ALA A 51 19.62 -0.44 -27.99
N GLY A 52 18.36 0.00 -28.13
CA GLY A 52 17.59 -0.12 -29.37
C GLY A 52 16.78 -1.41 -29.52
N PHE A 53 16.62 -2.20 -28.45
CA PHE A 53 15.78 -3.38 -28.48
C PHE A 53 14.30 -2.97 -28.66
N HIS A 54 13.66 -3.51 -29.70
CA HIS A 54 12.25 -3.28 -29.94
C HIS A 54 11.38 -4.25 -29.15
N ARG A 55 10.20 -3.78 -28.75
CA ARG A 55 9.17 -4.63 -28.16
C ARG A 55 8.70 -5.70 -29.17
N ARG A 56 8.29 -6.86 -28.65
CA ARG A 56 7.62 -7.96 -29.39
C ARG A 56 8.52 -8.77 -30.34
N TRP A 57 9.84 -8.69 -30.19
CA TRP A 57 10.76 -9.60 -30.86
C TRP A 57 10.96 -10.86 -30.03
N TYR A 58 10.67 -12.02 -30.61
CA TYR A 58 10.76 -13.31 -29.93
C TYR A 58 12.22 -13.80 -29.78
N ASP A 59 13.09 -13.37 -30.67
CA ASP A 59 14.51 -13.73 -30.74
C ASP A 59 15.42 -12.65 -30.12
N GLY A 60 14.82 -11.58 -29.56
CA GLY A 60 15.56 -10.45 -29.00
C GLY A 60 16.31 -9.62 -30.05
N GLY A 61 15.98 -9.73 -31.34
CA GLY A 61 16.68 -8.99 -32.39
C GLY A 61 17.98 -9.61 -32.85
N LYS A 62 18.24 -10.87 -32.50
CA LYS A 62 19.45 -11.62 -32.88
C LYS A 62 19.68 -11.64 -34.40
N TYR A 63 18.62 -11.60 -35.20
CA TYR A 63 18.73 -11.55 -36.67
C TYR A 63 18.76 -10.13 -37.26
N PHE A 64 18.59 -9.09 -36.46
CA PHE A 64 18.70 -7.70 -36.89
C PHE A 64 20.10 -7.18 -36.52
N GLU A 65 21.00 -7.12 -37.51
CA GLU A 65 22.42 -6.74 -37.39
C GLU A 65 22.71 -5.39 -36.69
N GLN A 66 21.68 -4.60 -36.38
CA GLN A 66 21.78 -3.27 -35.77
C GLN A 66 21.53 -3.24 -34.25
N VAL A 67 21.05 -4.33 -33.64
CA VAL A 67 20.84 -4.40 -32.18
C VAL A 67 22.02 -5.13 -31.55
N SER A 68 22.67 -4.47 -30.58
CA SER A 68 23.90 -4.95 -29.96
C SER A 68 23.67 -6.28 -29.25
N ALA A 69 24.16 -7.37 -29.85
CA ALA A 69 24.15 -8.72 -29.27
C ALA A 69 24.73 -8.75 -27.85
N ASP A 70 25.58 -7.77 -27.52
CA ASP A 70 26.21 -7.53 -26.22
C ASP A 70 25.22 -7.36 -25.05
N TRP A 71 23.94 -7.05 -25.30
CA TRP A 71 22.93 -6.87 -24.24
C TRP A 71 21.87 -7.97 -24.18
N LEU A 72 21.99 -9.03 -25.00
CA LEU A 72 21.05 -10.15 -25.01
C LEU A 72 21.06 -10.94 -23.69
N TRP A 73 22.20 -11.00 -22.98
CA TRP A 73 22.33 -11.70 -21.69
C TRP A 73 21.39 -11.12 -20.62
N LEU A 74 20.97 -9.86 -20.74
CA LEU A 74 19.99 -9.26 -19.83
C LEU A 74 18.63 -9.99 -19.87
N ASN A 75 18.30 -10.67 -20.98
CA ASN A 75 17.11 -11.54 -21.06
C ASN A 75 17.16 -12.69 -20.06
N GLU A 76 18.35 -13.24 -19.79
CA GLU A 76 18.52 -14.28 -18.77
C GLU A 76 18.29 -13.71 -17.37
N VAL A 77 18.84 -12.53 -17.08
CA VAL A 77 18.61 -11.81 -15.82
C VAL A 77 17.12 -11.54 -15.60
N MET A 78 16.42 -11.06 -16.62
CA MET A 78 14.98 -10.84 -16.57
C MET A 78 14.21 -12.13 -16.34
N THR A 79 14.64 -13.25 -16.92
CA THR A 79 14.00 -14.55 -16.72
C THR A 79 14.17 -15.05 -15.28
N ILE A 80 15.35 -14.84 -14.70
CA ILE A 80 15.61 -15.12 -13.27
C ILE A 80 14.70 -14.24 -12.40
N GLY A 81 14.61 -12.94 -12.70
CA GLY A 81 13.72 -12.01 -12.00
C GLY A 81 12.24 -12.41 -12.11
N ALA A 82 11.79 -12.82 -13.29
CA ALA A 82 10.42 -13.25 -13.53
C ALA A 82 10.09 -14.56 -12.78
N THR A 83 11.03 -15.49 -12.74
CA THR A 83 10.91 -16.74 -11.96
C THR A 83 10.84 -16.42 -10.46
N LEU A 84 11.68 -15.51 -9.97
CA LEU A 84 11.64 -15.05 -8.58
C LEU A 84 10.29 -14.41 -8.23
N LEU A 85 9.75 -13.56 -9.12
CA LEU A 85 8.42 -12.95 -8.95
C LEU A 85 7.30 -14.00 -8.85
N MET A 86 7.37 -15.03 -9.70
CA MET A 86 6.40 -16.12 -9.69
C MET A 86 6.46 -16.89 -8.36
N LEU A 87 7.66 -17.24 -7.90
CA LEU A 87 7.87 -17.93 -6.63
C LEU A 87 7.46 -17.05 -5.43
N ALA A 88 7.65 -15.74 -5.51
CA ALA A 88 7.25 -14.80 -4.46
C ALA A 88 5.73 -14.75 -4.22
N GLN A 89 4.91 -15.24 -5.16
CA GLN A 89 3.45 -15.33 -4.97
C GLN A 89 3.04 -16.54 -4.11
N VAL A 90 3.85 -17.59 -4.06
CA VAL A 90 3.58 -18.80 -3.27
C VAL A 90 3.35 -18.48 -1.77
N PRO A 91 4.25 -17.75 -1.07
CA PRO A 91 4.02 -17.41 0.33
C PRO A 91 2.80 -16.52 0.52
N PHE A 92 2.46 -15.65 -0.44
CA PHE A 92 1.24 -14.82 -0.37
C PHE A 92 -0.03 -15.65 -0.42
N ILE A 93 -0.14 -16.54 -1.42
CA ILE A 93 -1.30 -17.43 -1.57
C ILE A 93 -1.45 -18.30 -0.33
N TRP A 94 -0.35 -18.88 0.15
CA TRP A 94 -0.34 -19.65 1.40
C TRP A 94 -0.79 -18.80 2.59
N ASN A 95 -0.29 -17.57 2.74
CA ASN A 95 -0.65 -16.68 3.83
C ASN A 95 -2.15 -16.38 3.84
N VAL A 96 -2.74 -16.05 2.68
CA VAL A 96 -4.19 -15.79 2.55
C VAL A 96 -5.01 -16.98 3.04
N PHE A 97 -4.76 -18.19 2.50
CA PHE A 97 -5.58 -19.35 2.86
C PHE A 97 -5.34 -19.87 4.28
N SER A 98 -4.09 -19.84 4.75
CA SER A 98 -3.75 -20.28 6.10
C SER A 98 -4.30 -19.33 7.17
N SER A 99 -4.23 -18.02 6.94
CA SER A 99 -4.75 -17.00 7.86
C SER A 99 -6.27 -16.96 7.93
N ILE A 100 -6.99 -17.27 6.84
CA ILE A 100 -8.47 -17.36 6.89
C ILE A 100 -8.91 -18.42 7.91
N LYS A 101 -8.24 -19.57 7.95
CA LYS A 101 -8.63 -20.72 8.80
C LYS A 101 -8.01 -20.67 10.19
N GLY A 102 -6.76 -20.24 10.32
CA GLY A 102 -5.97 -20.35 11.55
C GLY A 102 -5.27 -19.06 11.98
N GLY A 103 -5.54 -17.92 11.33
CA GLY A 103 -4.94 -16.65 11.72
C GLY A 103 -5.39 -16.17 13.10
N LYS A 104 -4.54 -15.39 13.77
CA LYS A 104 -4.85 -14.77 15.06
C LYS A 104 -6.09 -13.88 14.93
N LEU A 105 -7.07 -14.04 15.81
CA LEU A 105 -8.26 -13.20 15.84
C LEU A 105 -7.90 -11.73 16.11
N THR A 106 -8.64 -10.82 15.48
CA THR A 106 -8.55 -9.39 15.80
C THR A 106 -9.19 -9.13 17.16
N ASN A 107 -8.53 -8.30 17.97
CA ASN A 107 -9.04 -7.87 19.28
C ASN A 107 -9.74 -6.51 19.23
N SER A 108 -9.71 -5.84 18.07
CA SER A 108 -10.24 -4.50 17.84
C SER A 108 -10.91 -4.43 16.47
N ASP A 109 -11.95 -3.60 16.35
CA ASP A 109 -12.57 -3.27 15.08
C ASP A 109 -11.71 -2.36 14.20
N ASN A 110 -10.78 -1.64 14.84
CA ASN A 110 -9.77 -0.82 14.22
C ASN A 110 -8.37 -1.33 14.63
N PRO A 111 -7.83 -2.36 13.94
CA PRO A 111 -6.53 -2.94 14.26
C PRO A 111 -5.34 -2.07 13.85
N TRP A 112 -5.57 -1.03 13.04
CA TRP A 112 -4.53 -0.19 12.44
C TRP A 112 -4.55 1.25 12.91
N ASP A 113 -5.38 1.57 13.90
CA ASP A 113 -5.59 2.94 14.39
C ASP A 113 -5.92 3.92 13.24
N ALA A 114 -6.60 3.42 12.21
CA ALA A 114 -6.95 4.19 11.04
C ALA A 114 -8.10 5.15 11.35
N THR A 115 -8.06 6.34 10.77
CA THR A 115 -9.03 7.40 11.08
C THR A 115 -10.26 7.39 10.18
N THR A 116 -10.23 6.64 9.08
CA THR A 116 -11.26 6.60 8.04
C THR A 116 -12.47 5.75 8.43
N MET A 117 -13.67 6.15 7.98
CA MET A 117 -14.95 5.56 8.41
C MET A 117 -15.09 4.04 8.19
N GLU A 118 -14.37 3.43 7.25
CA GLU A 118 -14.41 1.97 7.08
C GLU A 118 -13.91 1.22 8.31
N TRP A 119 -13.16 1.87 9.21
CA TRP A 119 -12.69 1.27 10.46
C TRP A 119 -13.65 1.47 11.64
N ALA A 120 -14.74 2.20 11.44
CA ALA A 120 -15.78 2.43 12.44
C ALA A 120 -16.79 1.27 12.57
N THR A 121 -16.90 0.42 11.54
CA THR A 121 -17.80 -0.76 11.54
C THR A 121 -17.24 -1.90 12.40
N PRO A 122 -18.08 -2.77 12.97
CA PRO A 122 -17.63 -4.04 13.54
C PRO A 122 -16.84 -4.90 12.57
N THR A 123 -16.07 -5.85 13.10
CA THR A 123 -15.20 -6.75 12.34
C THR A 123 -15.51 -8.22 12.64
N PRO A 124 -15.96 -9.03 11.65
CA PRO A 124 -16.30 -8.64 10.29
C PRO A 124 -17.60 -7.81 10.21
N PRO A 125 -17.77 -6.94 9.20
CA PRO A 125 -18.96 -6.10 9.07
C PRO A 125 -20.26 -6.92 8.95
N PRO A 126 -21.31 -6.60 9.72
CA PRO A 126 -22.60 -7.26 9.62
C PRO A 126 -23.35 -6.81 8.36
N HIS A 127 -24.48 -7.49 8.06
CA HIS A 127 -25.41 -6.99 7.05
C HIS A 127 -25.93 -5.61 7.46
N GLY A 128 -25.70 -4.59 6.63
CA GLY A 128 -25.95 -3.17 6.95
C GLY A 128 -24.70 -2.36 7.28
N ASN A 129 -23.52 -3.00 7.37
CA ASN A 129 -22.20 -2.42 7.63
C ASN A 129 -22.07 -1.73 9.01
N PHE A 130 -22.83 -0.66 9.29
CA PHE A 130 -22.69 0.12 10.52
C PHE A 130 -23.79 -0.24 11.54
N THR A 131 -23.42 -0.27 12.83
CA THR A 131 -24.37 -0.45 13.95
C THR A 131 -24.96 0.87 14.44
N PHE A 132 -24.45 1.99 13.96
CA PHE A 132 -24.86 3.36 14.28
C PHE A 132 -24.84 4.21 13.00
N GLU A 133 -25.41 5.41 13.06
CA GLU A 133 -25.42 6.33 11.92
C GLU A 133 -23.99 6.86 11.62
N PRO A 134 -23.43 6.60 10.42
CA PRO A 134 -22.06 6.99 10.12
C PRO A 134 -21.97 8.50 9.84
N ILE A 135 -21.55 9.27 10.85
CA ILE A 135 -21.30 10.71 10.73
C ILE A 135 -19.79 10.97 10.72
N ALA A 136 -19.27 11.49 9.60
CA ALA A 136 -17.87 11.92 9.52
C ALA A 136 -17.74 13.34 10.07
N ARG A 137 -17.14 13.49 11.26
CA ARG A 137 -17.02 14.78 11.96
C ARG A 137 -15.76 15.56 11.59
N ARG A 138 -14.79 14.92 10.94
CA ARG A 138 -13.44 15.44 10.71
C ARG A 138 -12.78 14.82 9.48
N MET A 139 -11.57 15.26 9.16
CA MET A 139 -10.85 14.82 7.97
C MET A 139 -10.26 13.40 8.12
N PRO A 140 -10.12 12.65 7.01
CA PRO A 140 -9.68 11.24 7.01
C PRO A 140 -8.19 11.01 7.31
N TYR A 141 -7.44 12.05 7.68
CA TYR A 141 -5.99 11.97 7.91
C TYR A 141 -5.55 12.70 9.19
N GLU A 142 -6.43 12.79 10.19
CA GLU A 142 -6.12 13.41 11.48
C GLU A 142 -5.30 12.50 12.41
N TYR A 143 -4.02 12.35 12.03
CA TYR A 143 -2.98 11.74 12.85
C TYR A 143 -2.14 12.84 13.52
N SER A 144 -1.69 12.58 14.75
CA SER A 144 -0.82 13.44 15.56
C SER A 144 -1.29 14.89 15.68
N VAL A 145 -2.60 15.11 15.83
CA VAL A 145 -3.18 16.46 15.92
C VAL A 145 -2.73 17.15 17.21
N PRO A 146 -2.15 18.37 17.16
CA PRO A 146 -1.73 19.09 18.36
C PRO A 146 -2.89 19.32 19.33
N GLY A 147 -2.68 18.91 20.59
CA GLY A 147 -3.67 19.01 21.66
C GLY A 147 -4.70 17.87 21.72
N ALA A 148 -4.61 16.88 20.84
CA ALA A 148 -5.40 15.65 20.95
C ALA A 148 -4.83 14.71 22.02
N ALA A 149 -5.72 13.96 22.69
CA ALA A 149 -5.32 13.01 23.73
C ALA A 149 -4.66 11.73 23.18
N ALA A 150 -4.91 11.41 21.91
CA ALA A 150 -4.39 10.22 21.23
C ALA A 150 -3.68 10.61 19.93
N ASP A 151 -2.81 9.73 19.45
CA ASP A 151 -2.02 9.95 18.22
C ASP A 151 -2.86 9.78 16.94
N PHE A 152 -4.04 9.19 17.03
CA PHE A 152 -4.99 9.13 15.92
C PHE A 152 -6.36 9.59 16.41
N THR A 153 -7.05 10.37 15.59
CA THR A 153 -8.39 10.85 15.93
C THR A 153 -9.39 10.40 14.88
N PRO A 154 -10.18 9.34 15.15
CA PRO A 154 -11.09 8.77 14.16
C PRO A 154 -12.23 9.69 13.75
N GLN A 155 -12.69 9.56 12.50
CA GLN A 155 -13.76 10.38 11.94
C GLN A 155 -15.09 10.30 12.71
N TRP A 156 -15.35 9.18 13.36
CA TRP A 156 -16.57 8.91 14.13
C TRP A 156 -16.48 9.27 15.61
N ALA A 157 -15.28 9.54 16.14
CA ALA A 157 -15.10 9.89 17.54
C ALA A 157 -15.81 11.22 17.85
N GLU A 158 -16.42 11.36 19.03
CA GLU A 158 -17.01 12.63 19.45
C GLU A 158 -15.95 13.71 19.66
N GLU A 159 -16.37 14.97 19.54
CA GLU A 159 -15.47 16.10 19.67
C GLU A 159 -15.11 16.35 21.14
N THR A 160 -13.95 15.86 21.55
CA THR A 160 -13.39 16.10 22.89
C THR A 160 -12.59 17.42 22.96
N ARG A 161 -12.65 18.25 21.90
CA ARG A 161 -11.79 19.43 21.77
C ARG A 161 -12.36 20.60 22.57
N ALA A 162 -11.53 21.23 23.40
CA ALA A 162 -11.79 22.61 23.80
C ALA A 162 -11.70 23.49 22.55
N PRO A 163 -12.58 24.50 22.37
CA PRO A 163 -12.59 25.32 21.17
C PRO A 163 -11.20 25.90 20.91
N VAL A 164 -10.67 25.65 19.71
CA VAL A 164 -9.42 26.26 19.26
C VAL A 164 -9.66 27.77 19.26
N GLN A 165 -8.94 28.51 20.09
CA GLN A 165 -8.93 29.97 19.97
C GLN A 165 -8.34 30.31 18.61
N GLU A 166 -9.22 30.71 17.70
CA GLU A 166 -8.86 31.31 16.42
C GLU A 166 -8.02 32.55 16.73
N THR A 167 -6.69 32.41 16.66
CA THR A 167 -5.80 33.56 16.70
C THR A 167 -6.05 34.32 15.40
N ALA A 168 -7.00 35.26 15.47
CA ALA A 168 -7.21 36.28 14.47
C ALA A 168 -5.84 36.83 14.08
N LYS A 169 -5.42 36.54 12.85
CA LYS A 169 -4.25 37.13 12.23
C LYS A 169 -4.61 38.60 11.98
N ALA A 170 -4.49 39.40 13.03
CA ALA A 170 -4.68 40.83 12.99
C ALA A 170 -3.73 41.41 11.94
N ALA A 171 -4.32 42.22 11.07
CA ALA A 171 -3.68 42.88 9.96
C ALA A 171 -2.44 43.67 10.42
N ASP A 172 -1.27 43.34 9.87
CA ASP A 172 -0.13 44.23 9.91
C ASP A 172 -0.17 45.10 8.64
N SER A 173 -1.04 46.10 8.68
CA SER A 173 -1.00 47.23 7.76
C SER A 173 -0.03 48.27 8.33
N THR A 174 1.24 48.21 7.93
CA THR A 174 2.17 49.31 8.15
C THR A 174 2.35 50.07 6.81
N PRO A 175 2.02 51.38 6.74
CA PRO A 175 2.05 52.14 5.50
C PRO A 175 3.49 52.53 5.12
N ALA A 176 3.73 52.54 3.80
CA ALA A 176 4.91 53.12 3.19
C ALA A 176 5.10 54.59 3.63
N GLN A 177 6.29 54.93 4.09
CA GLN A 177 6.75 56.31 4.18
C GLN A 177 8.12 56.45 3.53
N ALA A 178 8.29 57.63 2.93
CA ALA A 178 9.23 58.03 1.90
C ALA A 178 10.68 58.24 2.37
#